data_AF-A0A497GFA7-F1
#
_entry.id   AF-A0A497GFA7-F1
#
_cell.length_a   1.000
_cell.length_b   1.000
_cell.length_c   1.000
_cell.angle_alpha   90.00
_cell.angle_beta   90.00
_cell.angle_gamma   90.00
#
_symmetry.space_group_name_H-M   'P 1'
#
loop_
_entity.id
_entity.type
_entity.pdbx_description
1 polymer ?
#
loop_
_entity_poly.entity_id
_entity_poly.type
_entity_poly.pdbx_seq_one_letter_code
_entity_poly.pdbx_strand_id
1 'polypeptide(L)'
;MVKNIVAKLKKEKLAGRSGSGFPTWLKWQLVKKEKAEKKFIICNGSEGEPGTFKDGFILQNYPNEVIEGIKIALEFLNNSTAYIYLRKDYYKRFGYKLKKLARNPAINIVKKQGGYLSGEETAICEAIEGKVALPRPKPPYPTQKGLWGYPTLVNNVETFYWVAKIAKNEYKNQRFFSISGDIKNPGVFQLPEKWTIKKVLQETKNIPNSDFFVQAGGGAAGEILLPNQLNRQIKGIATIIVFNRKKTDLFQLMKKWNNFFLRENCDKCTPCREGAFRIGEMLQKKKLDNKTLKDLFFVLDTTSLCPLGKIMVNPFKSLIENLL
;
A
#
# COMPACT_ATOMS: atom_id res chain seq x y z
N MET A 1 8.00 -21.55 -18.53
CA MET A 1 7.24 -20.27 -18.58
C MET A 1 8.02 -19.07 -18.03
N VAL A 2 8.98 -19.25 -17.12
CA VAL A 2 9.66 -18.14 -16.40
C VAL A 2 10.88 -17.54 -17.11
N LYS A 3 11.48 -18.22 -18.09
CA LYS A 3 12.66 -17.74 -18.84
C LYS A 3 12.51 -16.33 -19.44
N ASN A 4 11.29 -15.80 -19.59
CA ASN A 4 11.03 -14.46 -20.08
C ASN A 4 10.14 -13.57 -19.17
N ILE A 5 9.97 -13.93 -17.89
CA ILE A 5 9.03 -13.19 -17.02
C ILE A 5 9.43 -11.71 -16.89
N VAL A 6 10.72 -11.42 -16.73
CA VAL A 6 11.22 -10.04 -16.58
C VAL A 6 10.93 -9.19 -17.81
N ALA A 7 11.14 -9.71 -19.03
CA ALA A 7 10.85 -8.92 -20.23
C ALA A 7 9.34 -8.75 -20.42
N LYS A 8 8.51 -9.75 -20.08
CA LYS A 8 7.05 -9.58 -20.05
C LYS A 8 6.63 -8.49 -19.06
N LEU A 9 7.11 -8.53 -17.81
CA LEU A 9 6.82 -7.51 -16.80
C LEU A 9 7.29 -6.12 -17.22
N LYS A 10 8.42 -6.02 -17.94
CA LYS A 10 8.95 -4.77 -18.49
C LYS A 10 8.09 -4.25 -19.63
N LYS A 11 7.69 -5.13 -20.58
CA LYS A 11 6.82 -4.81 -21.71
C LYS A 11 5.47 -4.28 -21.24
N GLU A 12 4.86 -4.97 -20.28
CA GLU A 12 3.56 -4.60 -19.70
C GLU A 12 3.67 -3.47 -18.65
N LYS A 13 4.88 -2.96 -18.40
CA LYS A 13 5.16 -1.85 -17.47
C LYS A 13 4.53 -2.05 -16.08
N LEU A 14 4.52 -3.28 -15.56
CA LEU A 14 3.90 -3.55 -14.25
C LEU A 14 4.66 -2.82 -13.13
N ALA A 15 3.95 -1.92 -12.46
CA ALA A 15 4.41 -1.22 -11.27
C ALA A 15 3.88 -1.90 -9.99
N GLY A 16 4.65 -1.82 -8.90
CA GLY A 16 4.26 -2.35 -7.60
C GLY A 16 2.95 -1.73 -7.10
N ARG A 17 2.03 -2.59 -6.63
CA ARG A 17 0.66 -2.21 -6.24
C ARG A 17 0.48 -1.86 -4.75
N SER A 18 1.60 -1.68 -4.02
CA SER A 18 1.64 -1.20 -2.62
C SER A 18 1.68 0.33 -2.49
N GLY A 19 1.65 1.07 -3.60
CA GLY A 19 1.51 2.53 -3.61
C GLY A 19 2.74 3.31 -4.08
N SER A 20 3.96 2.77 -3.93
CA SER A 20 5.18 3.43 -4.41
C SER A 20 5.35 3.39 -5.95
N GLY A 21 4.65 2.47 -6.63
CA GLY A 21 4.71 2.35 -8.08
C GLY A 21 6.07 1.92 -8.65
N PHE A 22 6.95 1.35 -7.83
CA PHE A 22 8.28 0.94 -8.31
C PHE A 22 8.19 -0.14 -9.40
N PRO A 23 8.96 -0.07 -10.51
CA PRO A 23 8.89 -1.05 -11.59
C PRO A 23 9.20 -2.47 -11.12
N THR A 24 8.26 -3.39 -11.30
CA THR A 24 8.33 -4.75 -10.75
C THR A 24 9.49 -5.53 -11.38
N TRP A 25 9.65 -5.43 -12.70
CA TRP A 25 10.73 -6.11 -13.43
C TRP A 25 12.13 -5.68 -12.93
N LEU A 26 12.30 -4.40 -12.60
CA LEU A 26 13.56 -3.87 -12.10
C LEU A 26 13.84 -4.38 -10.69
N LYS A 27 12.84 -4.37 -9.81
CA LYS A 27 12.97 -4.90 -8.45
C LYS A 27 13.41 -6.36 -8.47
N TRP A 28 12.78 -7.17 -9.33
CA TRP A 28 13.13 -8.58 -9.53
C TRP A 28 14.57 -8.75 -10.01
N GLN A 29 15.00 -7.95 -10.99
CA GLN A 29 16.38 -7.97 -11.47
C GLN A 29 17.39 -7.56 -10.40
N LEU A 30 17.09 -6.54 -9.59
CA LEU A 30 17.96 -6.12 -8.50
C LEU A 30 18.21 -7.27 -7.52
N VAL A 31 17.14 -7.94 -7.05
CA VAL A 31 17.29 -9.13 -6.17
C VAL A 31 18.04 -10.27 -6.86
N LYS A 32 17.80 -10.49 -8.16
CA LYS A 32 18.49 -11.56 -8.91
C LYS A 32 19.99 -11.29 -9.07
N LYS A 33 20.41 -10.04 -9.25
CA LYS A 33 21.81 -9.65 -9.44
C LYS A 33 22.66 -9.83 -8.17
N GLU A 34 22.07 -9.72 -6.99
CA GLU A 34 22.79 -9.93 -5.74
C GLU A 34 23.32 -11.37 -5.63
N LYS A 35 24.61 -11.52 -5.36
CA LYS A 35 25.26 -12.81 -5.12
C LYS A 35 25.01 -13.21 -3.67
N ALA A 36 24.20 -14.23 -3.47
CA ALA A 36 23.88 -14.76 -2.16
C ALA A 36 23.49 -16.23 -2.27
N GLU A 37 23.82 -17.02 -1.24
CA GLU A 37 23.48 -18.44 -1.19
C GLU A 37 21.97 -18.67 -1.18
N LYS A 38 21.23 -17.80 -0.49
CA LYS A 38 19.77 -17.86 -0.33
C LYS A 38 19.16 -16.52 -0.70
N LYS A 39 17.91 -16.58 -1.16
CA LYS A 39 17.09 -15.38 -1.42
C LYS A 39 15.71 -15.57 -0.80
N PHE A 40 15.03 -14.47 -0.51
CA PHE A 40 13.69 -14.54 0.06
C PHE A 40 12.68 -13.77 -0.77
N ILE A 41 11.43 -14.20 -0.66
CA ILE A 41 10.29 -13.55 -1.28
C ILE A 41 9.27 -13.25 -0.19
N ILE A 42 8.71 -12.06 -0.19
CA ILE A 42 7.64 -11.66 0.72
C ILE A 42 6.45 -11.21 -0.13
N CYS A 43 5.32 -11.91 0.04
CA CYS A 43 4.01 -11.45 -0.37
C CYS A 43 3.39 -10.65 0.77
N ASN A 44 3.35 -9.32 0.61
CA ASN A 44 2.83 -8.39 1.60
C ASN A 44 1.31 -8.26 1.46
N GLY A 45 0.58 -8.98 2.32
CA GLY A 45 -0.87 -8.88 2.54
C GLY A 45 -1.20 -8.27 3.90
N SER A 46 -0.44 -7.25 4.32
CA SER A 46 -0.64 -6.54 5.59
C SER A 46 -1.80 -5.54 5.57
N GLU A 47 -2.31 -5.18 4.38
CA GLU A 47 -3.37 -4.21 4.05
C GLU A 47 -3.92 -3.45 5.27
N GLY A 48 -3.19 -2.41 5.68
CA GLY A 48 -3.48 -1.64 6.89
C GLY A 48 -4.05 -0.25 6.64
N GLU A 49 -4.02 0.23 5.41
CA GLU A 49 -4.49 1.58 5.07
C GLU A 49 -6.03 1.65 5.19
N PRO A 50 -6.59 2.64 5.91
CA PRO A 50 -8.03 2.77 6.05
C PRO A 50 -8.76 2.83 4.70
N GLY A 51 -9.93 2.18 4.59
CA GLY A 51 -10.69 2.17 3.33
C GLY A 51 -10.06 1.38 2.18
N THR A 52 -8.93 0.71 2.41
CA THR A 52 -8.32 -0.22 1.44
C THR A 52 -8.68 -1.65 1.81
N PHE A 53 -9.20 -2.40 0.83
CA PHE A 53 -9.68 -3.78 1.03
C PHE A 53 -9.56 -4.63 -0.25
N LYS A 54 -8.73 -4.20 -1.20
CA LYS A 54 -8.50 -4.88 -2.49
C LYS A 54 -7.70 -6.15 -2.31
N ASP A 55 -6.73 -6.19 -1.41
CA ASP A 55 -5.90 -7.38 -1.19
C ASP A 55 -6.73 -8.48 -0.53
N GLY A 56 -7.56 -8.13 0.46
CA GLY A 56 -8.54 -9.05 1.04
C GLY A 56 -9.51 -9.62 0.00
N PHE A 57 -10.01 -8.79 -0.91
CA PHE A 57 -10.83 -9.23 -2.04
C PHE A 57 -10.09 -10.17 -2.98
N ILE A 58 -8.83 -9.88 -3.32
CA ILE A 58 -8.01 -10.74 -4.17
C ILE A 58 -7.72 -12.09 -3.50
N LEU A 59 -7.38 -12.11 -2.21
CA LEU A 59 -7.15 -13.35 -1.47
C LEU A 59 -8.42 -14.21 -1.35
N GLN A 60 -9.59 -13.58 -1.29
CA GLN A 60 -10.86 -14.28 -1.26
C GLN A 60 -11.19 -14.92 -2.61
N ASN A 61 -11.10 -14.14 -3.69
CA ASN A 61 -11.64 -14.50 -5.02
C ASN A 61 -10.61 -15.08 -5.99
N TYR A 62 -9.35 -14.65 -5.90
CA TYR A 62 -8.25 -15.05 -6.80
C TYR A 62 -7.00 -15.60 -6.06
N PRO A 63 -7.16 -16.48 -5.04
CA PRO A 63 -6.01 -16.98 -4.29
C PRO A 63 -5.07 -17.85 -5.14
N ASN A 64 -5.59 -18.53 -6.17
CA ASN A 64 -4.80 -19.38 -7.05
C ASN A 64 -3.76 -18.56 -7.83
N GLU A 65 -4.20 -17.45 -8.41
CA GLU A 65 -3.34 -16.54 -9.16
C GLU A 65 -2.28 -15.88 -8.27
N VAL A 66 -2.63 -15.53 -7.03
CA VAL A 66 -1.63 -15.02 -6.06
C VAL A 66 -0.55 -16.07 -5.79
N ILE A 67 -0.96 -17.31 -5.51
CA ILE A 67 -0.01 -18.42 -5.27
C ILE A 67 0.83 -18.70 -6.52
N GLU A 68 0.22 -18.69 -7.71
CA GLU A 68 0.92 -18.89 -8.98
C GLU A 68 1.98 -17.79 -9.23
N GLY A 69 1.64 -16.53 -8.95
CA GLY A 69 2.58 -15.42 -9.04
C GLY A 69 3.78 -15.59 -8.11
N ILE A 70 3.55 -16.10 -6.90
CA ILE A 70 4.62 -16.41 -5.94
C ILE A 70 5.48 -17.57 -6.44
N LYS A 71 4.87 -18.62 -7.01
CA LYS A 71 5.61 -19.75 -7.61
C LYS A 71 6.48 -19.31 -8.78
N ILE A 72 5.98 -18.41 -9.63
CA ILE A 72 6.77 -17.78 -10.71
C ILE A 72 7.98 -17.04 -10.15
N ALA A 73 7.83 -16.33 -9.02
CA ALA A 73 8.94 -15.66 -8.36
C ALA A 73 9.96 -16.65 -7.76
N LEU A 74 9.50 -17.77 -7.18
CA LEU A 74 10.36 -18.85 -6.68
C LEU A 74 11.16 -19.51 -7.82
N GLU A 75 10.55 -19.76 -8.98
CA GLU A 75 11.24 -20.29 -10.17
C GLU A 75 12.22 -19.25 -10.75
N PHE A 76 11.94 -17.95 -10.62
CA PHE A 76 12.82 -16.90 -11.11
C PHE A 76 14.05 -16.68 -10.22
N LEU A 77 13.88 -16.82 -8.90
CA LEU A 77 14.93 -16.69 -7.89
C LEU A 77 15.32 -18.08 -7.35
N ASN A 78 16.34 -18.68 -7.94
CA ASN A 78 16.86 -19.98 -7.47
C ASN A 78 17.23 -19.94 -5.98
N ASN A 79 17.09 -21.10 -5.31
CA ASN A 79 17.34 -21.28 -3.88
C ASN A 79 16.65 -20.24 -2.99
N SER A 80 15.34 -20.04 -3.22
CA SER A 80 14.54 -19.07 -2.48
C SER A 80 13.40 -19.67 -1.68
N THR A 81 13.01 -18.97 -0.63
CA THR A 81 11.85 -19.28 0.22
C THR A 81 10.91 -18.08 0.25
N ALA A 82 9.61 -18.33 0.16
CA ALA A 82 8.57 -17.32 0.17
C ALA A 82 7.81 -17.27 1.49
N TYR A 83 7.45 -16.06 1.92
CA TYR A 83 6.61 -15.78 3.07
C TYR A 83 5.40 -14.96 2.63
N ILE A 84 4.19 -15.48 2.88
CA ILE A 84 2.93 -14.75 2.72
C ILE A 84 2.60 -14.11 4.06
N TYR A 85 2.84 -12.80 4.16
CA TYR A 85 2.72 -12.04 5.39
C TYR A 85 1.34 -11.37 5.46
N LEU A 86 0.47 -11.87 6.35
CA LEU A 86 -0.95 -11.52 6.38
C LEU A 86 -1.32 -10.78 7.67
N ARG A 87 -2.14 -9.73 7.55
CA ARG A 87 -2.84 -9.14 8.73
C ARG A 87 -3.66 -10.20 9.49
N LYS A 88 -3.88 -9.97 10.78
CA LYS A 88 -4.35 -10.98 11.74
C LYS A 88 -5.65 -11.69 11.31
N ASP A 89 -6.62 -10.94 10.82
CA ASP A 89 -7.89 -11.42 10.27
C ASP A 89 -7.71 -12.16 8.93
N TYR A 90 -6.85 -11.68 8.02
CA TYR A 90 -6.56 -12.37 6.75
C TYR A 90 -5.85 -13.69 6.99
N TYR A 91 -4.94 -13.74 7.97
CA TYR A 91 -4.30 -14.97 8.39
C TYR A 91 -5.34 -15.99 8.87
N LYS A 92 -6.25 -15.58 9.76
CA LYS A 92 -7.34 -16.45 10.26
C LYS A 92 -8.25 -16.93 9.12
N ARG A 93 -8.61 -16.03 8.20
CA ARG A 93 -9.58 -16.32 7.13
C ARG A 93 -9.00 -17.11 5.96
N PHE A 94 -7.77 -16.80 5.54
CA PHE A 94 -7.19 -17.31 4.30
C PHE A 94 -5.96 -18.19 4.51
N GLY A 95 -5.31 -18.16 5.68
CA GLY A 95 -4.02 -18.80 5.90
C GLY A 95 -4.02 -20.30 5.59
N TYR A 96 -5.01 -21.04 6.10
CA TYR A 96 -5.15 -22.47 5.82
C TYR A 96 -5.41 -22.76 4.32
N LYS A 97 -6.31 -22.00 3.70
CA LYS A 97 -6.63 -22.12 2.26
C LYS A 97 -5.38 -21.89 1.41
N LEU A 98 -4.63 -20.82 1.68
CA LEU A 98 -3.40 -20.48 0.95
C LEU A 98 -2.32 -21.55 1.14
N LYS A 99 -2.14 -22.09 2.35
CA LYS A 99 -1.21 -23.19 2.61
C LYS A 99 -1.59 -24.45 1.82
N LYS A 100 -2.88 -24.82 1.81
CA LYS A 100 -3.41 -25.98 1.07
C LYS A 100 -3.31 -25.80 -0.45
N LEU A 101 -3.45 -24.57 -0.97
CA LEU A 101 -3.30 -24.25 -2.40
C LEU A 101 -1.84 -24.20 -2.84
N ALA A 102 -0.95 -23.70 -1.97
CA ALA A 102 0.48 -23.64 -2.25
C ALA A 102 1.05 -25.03 -2.55
N ARG A 103 0.76 -26.02 -1.68
CA ARG A 103 1.34 -27.38 -1.72
C ARG A 103 2.84 -27.37 -2.05
N ASN A 104 3.57 -26.41 -1.48
CA ASN A 104 4.98 -26.19 -1.74
C ASN A 104 5.66 -25.84 -0.41
N PRO A 105 6.63 -26.63 0.06
CA PRO A 105 7.29 -26.42 1.35
C PRO A 105 8.11 -25.13 1.40
N ALA A 106 8.47 -24.55 0.25
CA ALA A 106 9.15 -23.26 0.18
C ALA A 106 8.21 -22.06 0.41
N ILE A 107 6.90 -22.27 0.57
CA ILE A 107 5.92 -21.19 0.81
C ILE A 107 5.39 -21.29 2.25
N ASN A 108 5.74 -20.30 3.06
CA ASN A 108 5.33 -20.17 4.45
C ASN A 108 4.25 -19.09 4.59
N ILE A 109 3.28 -19.30 5.49
CA ILE A 109 2.26 -18.30 5.81
C ILE A 109 2.58 -17.70 7.18
N VAL A 110 2.75 -16.39 7.25
CA VAL A 110 3.13 -15.67 8.47
C VAL A 110 2.01 -14.72 8.89
N LYS A 111 1.69 -14.75 10.18
CA LYS A 111 0.74 -13.83 10.79
C LYS A 111 1.47 -12.56 11.22
N LYS A 112 1.00 -11.41 10.75
CA LYS A 112 1.40 -10.08 11.21
C LYS A 112 1.09 -9.90 12.70
N GLN A 113 2.09 -9.49 13.48
CA GLN A 113 1.91 -9.25 14.92
C GLN A 113 1.65 -7.77 15.25
N GLY A 114 2.21 -6.83 14.48
CA GLY A 114 2.13 -5.38 14.74
C GLY A 114 1.05 -4.60 13.97
N GLY A 115 1.10 -3.28 14.11
CA GLY A 115 0.18 -2.29 13.51
C GLY A 115 0.44 -2.02 12.03
N TYR A 116 -0.11 -0.94 11.50
CA TYR A 116 0.05 -0.47 10.12
C TYR A 116 1.51 -0.46 9.66
N LEU A 117 2.43 0.10 10.48
CA LEU A 117 3.83 0.25 10.11
C LEU A 117 4.53 -1.07 9.83
N SER A 118 4.07 -2.17 10.43
CA SER A 118 4.57 -3.52 10.14
C SER A 118 4.23 -4.00 8.72
N GLY A 119 3.64 -3.16 7.87
CA GLY A 119 3.49 -3.35 6.43
C GLY A 119 4.57 -2.69 5.58
N GLU A 120 5.48 -1.91 6.17
CA GLU A 120 6.66 -1.34 5.49
C GLU A 120 7.69 -2.45 5.19
N GLU A 121 8.36 -2.39 4.03
CA GLU A 121 9.16 -3.51 3.50
C GLU A 121 10.26 -4.02 4.47
N THR A 122 10.95 -3.12 5.16
CA THR A 122 11.99 -3.47 6.14
C THR A 122 11.40 -3.87 7.49
N ALA A 123 10.30 -3.24 7.92
CA ALA A 123 9.59 -3.62 9.15
C ALA A 123 8.97 -5.02 9.05
N ILE A 124 8.53 -5.45 7.86
CA ILE A 124 8.11 -6.84 7.62
C ILE A 124 9.28 -7.80 7.80
N CYS A 125 10.48 -7.42 7.35
CA CYS A 125 11.67 -8.26 7.55
C CYS A 125 11.94 -8.47 9.04
N GLU A 126 11.97 -7.39 9.83
CA GLU A 126 12.08 -7.47 11.30
C GLU A 126 11.01 -8.38 11.92
N ALA A 127 9.75 -8.24 11.51
CA ALA A 127 8.64 -9.01 12.04
C ALA A 127 8.78 -10.52 11.78
N ILE A 128 9.20 -10.91 10.57
CA ILE A 128 9.42 -12.31 10.20
C ILE A 128 10.65 -12.88 10.92
N GLU A 129 11.66 -12.05 11.17
CA GLU A 129 12.86 -12.40 11.96
C GLU A 129 12.58 -12.53 13.47
N GLY A 130 11.34 -12.32 13.92
CA GLY A 130 10.94 -12.40 15.33
C GLY A 130 11.29 -11.16 16.15
N LYS A 131 11.65 -10.04 15.50
CA LYS A 131 12.02 -8.78 16.13
C LYS A 131 10.83 -7.81 16.17
N VAL A 132 11.00 -6.71 16.90
CA VAL A 132 10.03 -5.60 16.88
C VAL A 132 9.99 -5.01 15.48
N ALA A 133 8.80 -4.92 14.90
CA ALA A 133 8.57 -4.53 13.51
C ALA A 133 8.80 -3.03 13.26
N LEU A 134 10.05 -2.59 13.32
CA LEU A 134 10.49 -1.21 13.13
C LEU A 134 11.17 -1.03 11.77
N PRO A 135 10.95 0.08 11.06
CA PRO A 135 11.67 0.37 9.82
C PRO A 135 13.19 0.45 10.03
N ARG A 136 13.95 -0.13 9.10
CA ARG A 136 15.41 -0.01 9.02
C ARG A 136 15.80 1.25 8.23
N PRO A 137 16.91 1.91 8.59
CA PRO A 137 17.54 2.90 7.72
C PRO A 137 17.88 2.28 6.35
N LYS A 138 17.74 3.07 5.29
CA LYS A 138 18.07 2.70 3.92
C LYS A 138 19.08 3.72 3.38
N PRO A 139 20.16 3.31 2.68
CA PRO A 139 20.57 1.93 2.37
C PRO A 139 21.12 1.15 3.58
N PRO A 140 21.21 -0.20 3.52
CA PRO A 140 20.87 -1.06 2.38
C PRO A 140 19.37 -1.28 2.19
N TYR A 141 18.93 -1.48 0.94
CA TYR A 141 17.54 -1.80 0.63
C TYR A 141 17.25 -3.31 0.83
N PRO A 142 15.98 -3.72 1.05
CA PRO A 142 15.62 -5.14 1.16
C PRO A 142 16.07 -5.99 -0.02
N THR A 143 16.14 -5.41 -1.22
CA THR A 143 16.63 -6.07 -2.43
C THR A 143 18.09 -6.51 -2.31
N GLN A 144 18.88 -5.85 -1.45
CA GLN A 144 20.28 -6.14 -1.16
C GLN A 144 20.42 -6.95 0.14
N LYS A 145 19.86 -6.42 1.24
CA LYS A 145 19.89 -7.02 2.58
C LYS A 145 18.52 -6.88 3.24
N GLY A 146 17.68 -7.89 3.07
CA GLY A 146 16.35 -8.02 3.68
C GLY A 146 16.34 -9.03 4.82
N LEU A 147 15.56 -10.11 4.66
CA LEU A 147 15.41 -11.16 5.65
C LEU A 147 16.73 -11.83 5.99
N TRP A 148 17.10 -11.80 7.27
CA TRP A 148 18.35 -12.34 7.81
C TRP A 148 19.59 -11.85 7.04
N GLY A 149 19.53 -10.63 6.50
CA GLY A 149 20.60 -10.03 5.73
C GLY A 149 20.71 -10.51 4.27
N TYR A 150 19.81 -11.38 3.80
CA TYR A 150 19.81 -11.89 2.42
C TYR A 150 18.95 -11.04 1.47
N PRO A 151 19.26 -11.03 0.16
CA PRO A 151 18.45 -10.35 -0.86
C PRO A 151 16.99 -10.82 -0.82
N THR A 152 16.07 -9.87 -0.66
CA THR A 152 14.65 -10.15 -0.43
C THR A 152 13.77 -9.37 -1.39
N LEU A 153 12.93 -10.09 -2.14
CA LEU A 153 11.91 -9.53 -3.01
C LEU A 153 10.62 -9.30 -2.23
N VAL A 154 10.27 -8.04 -1.96
CA VAL A 154 8.99 -7.67 -1.34
C VAL A 154 8.02 -7.11 -2.38
N ASN A 155 6.89 -7.79 -2.56
CA ASN A 155 5.80 -7.38 -3.46
C ASN A 155 4.43 -7.55 -2.78
N ASN A 156 3.48 -6.70 -3.18
CA ASN A 156 2.11 -6.74 -2.67
C ASN A 156 1.31 -7.92 -3.26
N VAL A 157 0.25 -8.36 -2.58
CA VAL A 157 -0.70 -9.40 -3.03
C VAL A 157 -1.16 -9.16 -4.48
N GLU A 158 -1.64 -7.96 -4.80
CA GLU A 158 -2.10 -7.61 -6.14
C GLU A 158 -0.97 -7.67 -7.18
N THR A 159 0.27 -7.37 -6.78
CA THR A 159 1.42 -7.46 -7.69
C THR A 159 1.66 -8.90 -8.11
N PHE A 160 1.59 -9.86 -7.17
CA PHE A 160 1.72 -11.29 -7.50
C PHE A 160 0.55 -11.80 -8.35
N TYR A 161 -0.67 -11.35 -8.07
CA TYR A 161 -1.82 -11.65 -8.94
C TYR A 161 -1.55 -11.23 -10.40
N TRP A 162 -1.06 -9.99 -10.61
CA TRP A 162 -0.76 -9.52 -11.97
C TRP A 162 0.45 -10.19 -12.59
N VAL A 163 1.45 -10.60 -11.81
CA VAL A 163 2.56 -11.42 -12.30
C VAL A 163 2.05 -12.73 -12.92
N ALA A 164 1.09 -13.41 -12.28
CA ALA A 164 0.50 -14.63 -12.83
C ALA A 164 -0.25 -14.35 -14.14
N LYS A 165 -1.10 -13.31 -14.17
CA LYS A 165 -1.82 -12.91 -15.39
C LYS A 165 -0.86 -12.53 -16.54
N ILE A 166 0.21 -11.80 -16.26
CA ILE A 166 1.22 -11.44 -17.26
C ILE A 166 1.95 -12.68 -17.77
N ALA A 167 2.30 -13.63 -16.89
CA ALA A 167 2.95 -14.87 -17.31
C ALA A 167 2.12 -15.64 -18.34
N LYS A 168 0.78 -15.64 -18.18
CA LYS A 168 -0.20 -16.23 -19.10
C LYS A 168 -0.59 -15.35 -20.30
N ASN A 169 -0.06 -14.13 -20.41
CA ASN A 169 -0.48 -13.13 -21.40
C ASN A 169 -1.96 -12.70 -21.28
N GLU A 170 -2.52 -12.75 -20.07
CA GLU A 170 -3.92 -12.38 -19.76
C GLU A 170 -4.05 -10.97 -19.16
N TYR A 171 -2.94 -10.24 -19.02
CA TYR A 171 -2.96 -8.91 -18.42
C TYR A 171 -3.57 -7.86 -19.36
N LYS A 172 -4.63 -7.19 -18.89
CA LYS A 172 -5.39 -6.22 -19.68
C LYS A 172 -5.11 -4.76 -19.26
N ASN A 173 -3.93 -4.47 -18.71
CA ASN A 173 -3.59 -3.13 -18.19
C ASN A 173 -4.61 -2.60 -17.17
N GLN A 174 -5.05 -3.47 -16.27
CA GLN A 174 -6.04 -3.20 -15.23
C GLN A 174 -5.39 -3.21 -13.84
N ARG A 175 -6.09 -2.63 -12.87
CA ARG A 175 -5.77 -2.71 -11.44
C ARG A 175 -7.05 -2.75 -10.62
N PHE A 176 -6.93 -3.11 -9.34
CA PHE A 176 -8.06 -3.10 -8.42
C PHE A 176 -8.17 -1.74 -7.72
N PHE A 177 -9.40 -1.24 -7.63
CA PHE A 177 -9.77 0.00 -6.95
C PHE A 177 -10.65 -0.33 -5.74
N SER A 178 -10.29 0.14 -4.55
CA SER A 178 -11.16 0.09 -3.37
C SER A 178 -11.97 1.39 -3.31
N ILE A 179 -13.29 1.31 -3.48
CA ILE A 179 -14.17 2.48 -3.50
C ILE A 179 -15.15 2.38 -2.32
N SER A 180 -15.22 3.43 -1.49
CA SER A 180 -16.06 3.47 -0.28
C SER A 180 -16.48 4.92 0.07
N GLY A 181 -17.16 5.08 1.21
CA GLY A 181 -17.64 6.37 1.70
C GLY A 181 -19.12 6.61 1.39
N ASP A 182 -19.50 7.87 1.21
CA ASP A 182 -20.88 8.32 0.96
C ASP A 182 -21.31 8.06 -0.49
N ILE A 183 -21.36 6.78 -0.88
CA ILE A 183 -21.67 6.30 -2.23
C ILE A 183 -22.70 5.18 -2.23
N LYS A 184 -23.25 4.89 -3.43
CA LYS A 184 -24.27 3.84 -3.62
C LYS A 184 -23.69 2.43 -3.70
N ASN A 185 -22.56 2.26 -4.39
CA ASN A 185 -22.00 0.94 -4.73
C ASN A 185 -20.56 0.80 -4.20
N PRO A 186 -20.35 0.70 -2.86
CA PRO A 186 -19.03 0.46 -2.32
C PRO A 186 -18.53 -0.93 -2.68
N GLY A 187 -17.23 -1.08 -2.94
CA GLY A 187 -16.68 -2.36 -3.35
C GLY A 187 -15.28 -2.28 -3.96
N VAL A 188 -14.82 -3.44 -4.43
CA VAL A 188 -13.57 -3.57 -5.17
C VAL A 188 -13.90 -3.73 -6.66
N PHE A 189 -13.30 -2.89 -7.49
CA PHE A 189 -13.54 -2.89 -8.93
C PHE A 189 -12.23 -3.12 -9.68
N GLN A 190 -12.23 -4.06 -10.61
CA GLN A 190 -11.10 -4.29 -11.52
C GLN A 190 -11.31 -3.45 -12.78
N LEU A 191 -10.57 -2.36 -12.92
CA LEU A 191 -10.76 -1.36 -13.99
C LEU A 191 -9.43 -1.01 -14.66
N PRO A 192 -9.45 -0.43 -15.88
CA PRO A 192 -8.23 0.01 -16.55
C PRO A 192 -7.43 1.02 -15.73
N GLU A 193 -6.12 0.79 -15.62
CA GLU A 193 -5.23 1.59 -14.78
C GLU A 193 -5.15 3.06 -15.20
N LYS A 194 -5.25 3.32 -16.52
CA LYS A 194 -5.11 4.67 -17.08
C LYS A 194 -6.35 5.55 -16.92
N TRP A 195 -7.45 5.01 -16.40
CA TRP A 195 -8.67 5.80 -16.21
C TRP A 195 -8.46 6.88 -15.16
N THR A 196 -9.15 8.00 -15.38
CA THR A 196 -9.20 9.08 -14.39
C THR A 196 -10.09 8.69 -13.22
N ILE A 197 -9.88 9.32 -12.06
CA ILE A 197 -10.73 9.11 -10.88
C ILE A 197 -12.20 9.39 -11.22
N LYS A 198 -12.46 10.45 -12.00
CA LYS A 198 -13.80 10.78 -12.50
C LYS A 198 -14.42 9.62 -13.28
N LYS A 199 -13.69 9.07 -14.25
CA LYS A 199 -14.17 7.94 -15.07
C LYS A 199 -14.43 6.70 -14.23
N VAL A 200 -13.54 6.37 -13.28
CA VAL A 200 -13.74 5.26 -12.34
C VAL A 200 -15.04 5.42 -11.54
N LEU A 201 -15.30 6.60 -10.99
CA LEU A 201 -16.53 6.88 -10.24
C LEU A 201 -17.79 6.85 -11.13
N GLN A 202 -17.70 7.30 -12.37
CA GLN A 202 -18.82 7.24 -13.34
C GLN A 202 -19.20 5.79 -13.67
N GLU A 203 -18.21 5.00 -14.08
CA GLU A 203 -18.41 3.61 -14.54
C GLU A 203 -18.87 2.70 -13.39
N THR A 204 -18.48 3.01 -12.16
CA THR A 204 -18.94 2.29 -10.95
C THR A 204 -20.23 2.86 -10.36
N LYS A 205 -20.85 3.84 -11.04
CA LYS A 205 -22.10 4.50 -10.60
C LYS A 205 -22.00 5.06 -9.17
N ASN A 206 -20.85 5.64 -8.85
CA ASN A 206 -20.46 6.14 -7.53
C ASN A 206 -20.22 7.65 -7.49
N ILE A 207 -20.64 8.40 -8.52
CA ILE A 207 -20.75 9.86 -8.42
C ILE A 207 -21.97 10.21 -7.55
N PRO A 208 -21.80 10.91 -6.42
CA PRO A 208 -22.92 11.40 -5.64
C PRO A 208 -23.69 12.52 -6.35
N ASN A 209 -24.98 12.65 -6.07
CA ASN A 209 -25.80 13.78 -6.52
C ASN A 209 -25.59 15.04 -5.67
N SER A 210 -25.06 14.89 -4.46
CA SER A 210 -24.77 15.98 -3.53
C SER A 210 -23.36 16.54 -3.73
N ASP A 211 -23.11 17.75 -3.23
CA ASP A 211 -21.75 18.29 -3.14
C ASP A 211 -20.81 17.36 -2.35
N PHE A 212 -19.63 17.09 -2.91
CA PHE A 212 -18.72 16.04 -2.44
C PHE A 212 -17.26 16.38 -2.71
N PHE A 213 -16.38 15.71 -1.97
CA PHE A 213 -14.95 15.65 -2.24
C PHE A 213 -14.47 14.20 -2.10
N VAL A 214 -13.25 13.93 -2.57
CA VAL A 214 -12.69 12.59 -2.62
C VAL A 214 -11.35 12.55 -1.91
N GLN A 215 -11.14 11.55 -1.05
CA GLN A 215 -9.81 11.16 -0.60
C GLN A 215 -9.29 10.05 -1.52
N ALA A 216 -8.20 10.32 -2.22
CA ALA A 216 -7.69 9.47 -3.31
C ALA A 216 -6.25 9.01 -3.08
N GLY A 217 -5.98 7.79 -3.56
CA GLY A 217 -4.64 7.19 -3.63
C GLY A 217 -4.13 6.56 -2.33
N GLY A 218 -4.88 6.74 -1.25
CA GLY A 218 -4.69 6.13 0.05
C GLY A 218 -5.93 6.38 0.91
N GLY A 219 -5.97 5.72 2.06
CA GLY A 219 -6.91 5.98 3.13
C GLY A 219 -6.51 7.24 3.86
N ALA A 220 -6.02 7.09 5.10
CA ALA A 220 -5.51 8.20 5.89
C ALA A 220 -4.38 8.97 5.18
N ALA A 221 -3.55 8.32 4.36
CA ALA A 221 -2.47 8.96 3.60
C ALA A 221 -2.89 9.56 2.24
N GLY A 222 -4.17 9.47 1.87
CA GLY A 222 -4.67 9.92 0.57
C GLY A 222 -4.76 11.45 0.45
N GLU A 223 -4.67 11.95 -0.79
CA GLU A 223 -4.88 13.37 -1.10
C GLU A 223 -6.38 13.70 -1.18
N ILE A 224 -6.78 14.88 -0.70
CA ILE A 224 -8.13 15.41 -0.85
C ILE A 224 -8.24 16.13 -2.19
N LEU A 225 -9.26 15.77 -2.96
CA LEU A 225 -9.54 16.31 -4.30
C LEU A 225 -11.00 16.74 -4.40
N LEU A 226 -11.21 17.88 -5.06
CA LEU A 226 -12.51 18.38 -5.46
C LEU A 226 -12.94 17.78 -6.82
N PRO A 227 -14.24 17.81 -7.16
CA PRO A 227 -14.76 17.25 -8.42
C PRO A 227 -14.04 17.74 -9.69
N ASN A 228 -13.61 19.01 -9.72
CA ASN A 228 -12.85 19.60 -10.84
C ASN A 228 -11.42 19.06 -10.97
N GLN A 229 -10.85 18.48 -9.90
CA GLN A 229 -9.50 17.90 -9.89
C GLN A 229 -9.49 16.39 -10.24
N LEU A 230 -10.66 15.76 -10.43
CA LEU A 230 -10.77 14.31 -10.64
C LEU A 230 -10.41 13.84 -12.06
N ASN A 231 -10.14 14.75 -13.01
CA ASN A 231 -9.73 14.41 -14.37
C ASN A 231 -8.22 14.05 -14.47
N ARG A 232 -7.77 13.18 -13.58
CA ARG A 232 -6.39 12.67 -13.50
C ARG A 232 -6.38 11.23 -13.03
N GLN A 233 -5.29 10.52 -13.31
CA GLN A 233 -5.10 9.15 -12.81
C GLN A 233 -4.84 9.15 -11.30
N ILE A 234 -5.32 8.09 -10.65
CA ILE A 234 -5.05 7.87 -9.23
C ILE A 234 -3.59 7.44 -9.01
N LYS A 235 -2.95 8.03 -7.99
CA LYS A 235 -1.64 7.59 -7.50
C LYS A 235 -1.81 6.61 -6.34
N GLY A 236 -0.73 5.99 -5.87
CA GLY A 236 -0.79 5.15 -4.67
C GLY A 236 -1.57 3.84 -4.85
N ILE A 237 -2.29 3.42 -3.82
CA ILE A 237 -2.92 2.09 -3.71
C ILE A 237 -4.32 1.99 -4.33
N ALA A 238 -4.75 3.00 -5.10
CA ALA A 238 -6.05 3.06 -5.76
C ALA A 238 -7.26 2.93 -4.80
N THR A 239 -7.13 3.52 -3.62
CA THR A 239 -8.27 3.72 -2.72
C THR A 239 -8.93 5.06 -3.01
N ILE A 240 -10.26 5.05 -3.08
CA ILE A 240 -11.12 6.20 -3.34
C ILE A 240 -12.19 6.21 -2.24
N ILE A 241 -12.15 7.20 -1.36
CA ILE A 241 -13.19 7.42 -0.36
C ILE A 241 -13.91 8.71 -0.71
N VAL A 242 -15.22 8.63 -0.93
CA VAL A 242 -16.05 9.80 -1.26
C VAL A 242 -16.72 10.31 -0.01
N PHE A 243 -16.71 11.62 0.19
CA PHE A 243 -17.33 12.28 1.34
C PHE A 243 -18.35 13.30 0.88
N ASN A 244 -19.53 13.32 1.52
CA ASN A 244 -20.49 14.39 1.36
C ASN A 244 -19.99 15.64 2.10
N ARG A 245 -19.85 16.77 1.39
CA ARG A 245 -19.24 17.98 1.96
C ARG A 245 -20.06 18.58 3.11
N LYS A 246 -21.39 18.56 3.02
CA LYS A 246 -22.28 19.13 4.04
C LYS A 246 -22.35 18.28 5.31
N LYS A 247 -22.15 16.96 5.20
CA LYS A 247 -22.22 16.02 6.34
C LYS A 247 -20.88 15.82 7.05
N THR A 248 -19.78 16.24 6.43
CA THR A 248 -18.44 15.93 6.93
C THR A 248 -17.87 17.09 7.75
N ASP A 249 -17.67 16.87 9.05
CA ASP A 249 -16.84 17.75 9.87
C ASP A 249 -15.36 17.55 9.50
N LEU A 250 -14.78 18.58 8.87
CA LEU A 250 -13.41 18.56 8.39
C LEU A 250 -12.38 18.43 9.52
N PHE A 251 -12.62 19.05 10.69
CA PHE A 251 -11.75 18.91 11.85
C PHE A 251 -11.84 17.51 12.45
N GLN A 252 -13.03 16.91 12.48
CA GLN A 252 -13.19 15.54 12.93
C GLN A 252 -12.50 14.56 11.98
N LEU A 253 -12.58 14.79 10.67
CA LEU A 253 -11.87 13.99 9.66
C LEU A 253 -10.36 14.09 9.83
N MET A 254 -9.81 15.30 9.99
CA MET A 254 -8.40 15.52 10.30
C MET A 254 -7.97 14.83 11.59
N LYS A 255 -8.79 14.89 12.66
CA LYS A 255 -8.53 14.17 13.91
C LYS A 255 -8.47 12.66 13.72
N LYS A 256 -9.32 12.07 12.86
CA LYS A 256 -9.28 10.64 12.55
C LYS A 256 -7.95 10.25 11.90
N TRP A 257 -7.46 11.03 10.94
CA TRP A 257 -6.14 10.80 10.34
C TRP A 257 -5.03 10.96 11.37
N ASN A 258 -5.05 12.03 12.17
CA ASN A 258 -4.03 12.28 13.17
C ASN A 258 -3.95 11.16 14.21
N ASN A 259 -5.10 10.69 14.72
CA ASN A 259 -5.18 9.58 15.65
C ASN A 259 -4.68 8.27 15.03
N PHE A 260 -4.96 8.04 13.74
CA PHE A 260 -4.37 6.93 13.01
C PHE A 260 -2.85 7.04 13.00
N PHE A 261 -2.28 8.17 12.55
CA PHE A 261 -0.83 8.28 12.48
C PHE A 261 -0.12 8.28 13.84
N LEU A 262 -0.73 8.85 14.88
CA LEU A 262 -0.22 8.77 16.26
C LEU A 262 -0.17 7.32 16.76
N ARG A 263 -1.26 6.57 16.56
CA ARG A 263 -1.33 5.16 16.99
C ARG A 263 -0.36 4.27 16.22
N GLU A 264 -0.17 4.55 14.93
CA GLU A 264 0.69 3.76 14.05
C GLU A 264 2.15 4.24 14.02
N ASN A 265 2.48 5.25 14.82
CA ASN A 265 3.84 5.74 14.98
C ASN A 265 4.71 4.67 15.67
N CYS A 266 6.02 4.70 15.38
CA CYS A 266 6.99 3.85 16.05
C CYS A 266 7.98 4.61 16.94
N ASP A 267 7.80 5.93 17.05
CA ASP A 267 8.54 6.86 17.89
C ASP A 267 10.04 6.96 17.59
N LYS A 268 10.50 6.35 16.48
CA LYS A 268 11.91 6.31 16.09
C LYS A 268 12.46 7.63 15.55
N CYS A 269 11.64 8.46 14.94
CA CYS A 269 12.08 9.76 14.41
C CYS A 269 11.24 10.91 15.00
N THR A 270 11.94 11.89 15.57
CA THR A 270 11.38 13.13 16.11
C THR A 270 10.38 13.81 15.18
N PRO A 271 10.65 14.04 13.88
CA PRO A 271 9.70 14.74 13.01
C PRO A 271 8.34 14.06 12.97
N CYS A 272 8.30 12.74 12.88
CA CYS A 272 7.06 11.99 12.81
C CYS A 272 6.33 11.95 14.16
N ARG A 273 7.05 11.68 15.26
CA ARG A 273 6.49 11.59 16.62
C ARG A 273 5.94 12.93 17.09
N GLU A 274 6.80 13.94 17.10
CA GLU A 274 6.44 15.27 17.59
C GLU A 274 5.54 16.00 16.58
N GLY A 275 5.79 15.86 15.28
CA GLY A 275 4.99 16.53 14.25
C GLY A 275 3.52 16.11 14.28
N ALA A 276 3.25 14.81 14.40
CA ALA A 276 1.88 14.30 14.56
C ALA A 276 1.23 14.82 15.86
N PHE A 277 2.00 14.92 16.94
CA PHE A 277 1.52 15.46 18.20
C PHE A 277 1.15 16.94 18.06
N ARG A 278 2.01 17.77 17.47
CA ARG A 278 1.75 19.21 17.24
C ARG A 278 0.53 19.46 16.34
N ILE A 279 0.37 18.67 15.28
CA ILE A 279 -0.85 18.72 14.45
C ILE A 279 -2.08 18.39 15.31
N GLY A 280 -1.98 17.35 16.15
CA GLY A 280 -3.03 16.99 17.11
C GLY A 280 -3.43 18.13 18.04
N GLU A 281 -2.47 18.86 18.61
CA GLU A 281 -2.74 20.01 19.50
C GLU A 281 -3.54 21.11 18.78
N MET A 282 -3.16 21.45 17.55
CA MET A 282 -3.87 22.45 16.74
C MET A 282 -5.32 22.02 16.43
N LEU A 283 -5.49 20.75 16.08
CA LEU A 283 -6.81 20.17 15.80
C LEU A 283 -7.70 20.12 17.05
N GLN A 284 -7.13 19.83 18.23
CA GLN A 284 -7.87 19.87 19.50
C GLN A 284 -8.39 21.27 19.80
N LYS A 285 -7.55 22.30 19.62
CA LYS A 285 -7.91 23.71 19.80
C LYS A 285 -8.80 24.28 18.69
N LYS A 286 -9.08 23.51 17.63
CA LYS A 286 -9.75 23.95 16.40
C LYS A 286 -9.14 25.23 15.80
N LYS A 287 -7.82 25.40 15.95
CA LYS A 287 -7.09 26.58 15.49
C LYS A 287 -5.86 26.13 14.72
N LEU A 288 -5.90 26.30 13.40
CA LEU A 288 -4.79 25.98 12.51
C LEU A 288 -3.88 27.20 12.38
N ASP A 289 -2.58 26.99 12.59
CA ASP A 289 -1.55 27.96 12.26
C ASP A 289 -0.90 27.55 10.95
N ASN A 290 -1.29 28.21 9.85
CA ASN A 290 -0.84 27.88 8.51
C ASN A 290 0.69 28.04 8.33
N LYS A 291 1.31 28.98 9.04
CA LYS A 291 2.77 29.17 8.98
C LYS A 291 3.46 27.98 9.64
N THR A 292 3.05 27.66 10.86
CA THR A 292 3.61 26.51 11.60
C THR A 292 3.34 25.19 10.88
N LEU A 293 2.15 24.99 10.30
CA LEU A 293 1.82 23.79 9.54
C LEU A 293 2.70 23.64 8.29
N LYS A 294 2.99 24.74 7.58
CA LYS A 294 3.88 24.71 6.41
C LYS A 294 5.29 24.25 6.79
N ASP A 295 5.82 24.75 7.89
CA ASP A 295 7.15 24.35 8.40
C ASP A 295 7.14 22.88 8.87
N LEU A 296 6.11 22.47 9.61
CA LEU A 296 5.93 21.07 10.04
C LEU A 296 5.82 20.12 8.86
N PHE A 297 5.05 20.47 7.83
CA PHE A 297 4.89 19.65 6.62
C PHE A 297 6.21 19.49 5.87
N PHE A 298 7.00 20.57 5.76
CA PHE A 298 8.34 20.49 5.16
C PHE A 298 9.24 19.55 5.96
N VAL A 299 9.29 19.68 7.28
CA VAL A 299 10.11 18.84 8.16
C VAL A 299 9.66 17.37 8.10
N LEU A 300 8.36 17.09 8.15
CA LEU A 300 7.80 15.74 8.05
C LEU A 300 8.18 15.06 6.72
N ASP A 301 8.01 15.74 5.60
CA ASP A 301 8.29 15.19 4.27
C ASP A 301 9.79 14.93 4.04
N THR A 302 10.62 15.89 4.44
CA THR A 302 12.07 15.85 4.16
C THR A 302 12.85 14.97 5.13
N THR A 303 12.51 14.99 6.42
CA THR A 303 13.36 14.40 7.48
C THR A 303 12.79 13.13 8.14
N SER A 304 11.55 12.74 7.85
CA SER A 304 11.01 11.48 8.39
C SER A 304 11.75 10.26 7.81
N LEU A 305 12.10 9.33 8.70
CA LEU A 305 12.86 8.13 8.33
C LEU A 305 12.12 7.22 7.33
N CYS A 306 10.81 7.09 7.48
CA CYS A 306 10.00 6.14 6.72
C CYS A 306 8.78 6.81 6.07
N PRO A 307 8.12 6.13 5.12
CA PRO A 307 6.98 6.70 4.40
C PRO A 307 5.85 7.20 5.30
N LEU A 308 5.57 6.58 6.45
CA LEU A 308 4.46 6.99 7.34
C LEU A 308 4.53 8.47 7.73
N GLY A 309 5.70 8.96 8.16
CA GLY A 309 5.88 10.37 8.52
C GLY A 309 5.82 11.30 7.32
N LYS A 310 6.34 10.87 6.16
CA LYS A 310 6.34 11.68 4.93
C LYS A 310 4.94 11.86 4.35
N ILE A 311 4.21 10.74 4.20
CA ILE A 311 2.90 10.73 3.53
C ILE A 311 1.77 11.29 4.41
N MET A 312 1.98 11.39 5.73
CA MET A 312 1.05 12.02 6.66
C MET A 312 0.65 13.42 6.21
N VAL A 313 1.55 14.15 5.56
CA VAL A 313 1.35 15.54 5.12
C VAL A 313 0.22 15.66 4.10
N ASN A 314 0.11 14.70 3.18
CA ASN A 314 -0.77 14.74 2.01
C ASN A 314 -2.24 15.08 2.34
N PRO A 315 -2.93 14.33 3.22
CA PRO A 315 -4.34 14.59 3.54
C PRO A 315 -4.56 15.97 4.17
N PHE A 316 -3.70 16.40 5.10
CA PHE A 316 -3.86 17.68 5.79
C PHE A 316 -3.62 18.85 4.85
N LYS A 317 -2.50 18.82 4.12
CA LYS A 317 -2.14 19.88 3.17
C LYS A 317 -3.24 20.09 2.13
N SER A 318 -3.64 19.00 1.46
CA SER A 318 -4.66 19.08 0.41
C SER A 318 -6.06 19.40 0.94
N LEU A 319 -6.41 19.01 2.17
CA LEU A 319 -7.67 19.43 2.78
C LEU A 319 -7.67 20.94 3.03
N ILE A 320 -6.60 21.46 3.64
CA ILE A 320 -6.48 22.89 3.96
C ILE A 320 -6.53 23.70 2.67
N GLU A 321 -5.78 23.32 1.64
CA GLU A 321 -5.72 24.07 0.37
C GLU A 321 -7.05 24.05 -0.42
N ASN A 322 -7.84 22.97 -0.31
CA ASN A 322 -9.04 22.80 -1.14
C ASN A 322 -10.36 23.10 -0.42
N LEU A 323 -10.41 23.02 0.91
CA LEU A 323 -11.66 23.04 1.67
C LEU A 323 -11.71 24.07 2.81
N LEU A 324 -10.59 24.69 3.18
CA LEU A 324 -10.50 25.72 4.23
C LEU A 324 -9.97 27.03 3.64
#